data_AF-A8PTS3-F1
#
_entry.id   AF-A8PTS3-F1
#
_cell.length_a   1.000
_cell.length_b   1.000
_cell.length_c   1.000
_cell.angle_alpha   90.00
_cell.angle_beta   90.00
_cell.angle_gamma   90.00
#
_symmetry.space_group_name_H-M   'P 1'
#
loop_
_entity.id
_entity.type
_entity.pdbx_description
1 polymer ?
#
loop_
_entity_poly.entity_id
_entity_poly.type
_entity_poly.pdbx_seq_one_letter_code
_entity_poly.pdbx_strand_id
1 'polypeptide(L)'
;MGASSEDLTSDYHDLAKSFEQLGMLETGLTSDLQQTAKALDDFADLEARFTFRVLDDVITMLHAKQAFIGSHKTLLKHRENKQLDFEGLTDYLHTAVTERDRLASLGTPDGEPVHGNVRGVGLRGYMRHMVDRVWGVDEEQARIERMQRLDGRIDELQDAVSLSHKQSQAFNQHVANEHDIYELGRRQEMLQTLRLYTEGNVHLYEQGVELFDRLIASLEEGSSDHTNTDDAAAKQEVSLAHSVV
;
A
#
# COMPACT_ATOMS: atom_id res chain seq x y z
N MET A 1 5.77 -13.80 -4.92
CA MET A 1 6.75 -14.23 -3.90
C MET A 1 6.26 -15.46 -3.11
N GLY A 2 5.28 -16.23 -3.59
CA GLY A 2 4.69 -17.35 -2.81
C GLY A 2 4.93 -18.75 -3.35
N ALA A 3 5.49 -18.91 -4.55
CA ALA A 3 5.53 -20.23 -5.20
C ALA A 3 6.78 -21.07 -4.91
N SER A 4 7.79 -20.55 -4.20
CA SER A 4 9.10 -21.22 -4.10
C SER A 4 9.39 -21.90 -2.77
N SER A 5 8.73 -21.52 -1.66
CA SER A 5 8.96 -22.14 -0.35
C SER A 5 7.87 -23.15 0.01
N GLU A 6 6.64 -22.94 -0.46
CA GLU A 6 5.56 -23.93 -0.34
C GLU A 6 5.88 -25.20 -1.16
N ASP A 7 6.58 -25.02 -2.29
CA ASP A 7 7.14 -26.11 -3.11
C ASP A 7 8.28 -26.84 -2.36
N LEU A 8 9.13 -26.08 -1.67
CA LEU A 8 10.32 -26.63 -1.01
C LEU A 8 10.00 -27.53 0.19
N THR A 9 8.98 -27.18 0.98
CA THR A 9 8.48 -28.06 2.06
C THR A 9 7.99 -29.40 1.51
N SER A 10 7.22 -29.37 0.41
CA SER A 10 6.74 -30.60 -0.24
C SER A 10 7.88 -31.42 -0.79
N ASP A 11 8.87 -30.77 -1.41
CA ASP A 11 10.07 -31.43 -1.94
C ASP A 11 10.85 -32.16 -0.85
N TYR A 12 11.01 -31.56 0.34
CA TYR A 12 11.68 -32.22 1.46
C TYR A 12 10.90 -33.42 2.01
N HIS A 13 9.56 -33.33 2.09
CA HIS A 13 8.74 -34.48 2.47
C HIS A 13 8.82 -35.62 1.43
N ASP A 14 8.84 -35.28 0.14
CA ASP A 14 8.93 -36.29 -0.92
C ASP A 14 10.33 -36.92 -0.98
N LEU A 15 11.37 -36.13 -0.73
CA LEU A 15 12.72 -36.64 -0.51
C LEU A 15 12.77 -37.60 0.69
N ALA A 16 12.18 -37.24 1.83
CA ALA A 16 12.13 -38.08 3.02
C ALA A 16 11.45 -39.44 2.74
N LYS A 17 10.29 -39.43 2.04
CA LYS A 17 9.61 -40.66 1.61
C LYS A 17 10.47 -41.53 0.70
N SER A 18 11.25 -40.91 -0.20
CA SER A 18 12.14 -41.66 -1.09
C SER A 18 13.25 -42.39 -0.31
N PHE A 19 13.79 -41.77 0.75
CA PHE A 19 14.76 -42.39 1.65
C PHE A 19 14.14 -43.53 2.47
N GLU A 20 12.90 -43.38 2.94
CA GLU A 20 12.18 -44.44 3.65
C GLU A 20 11.95 -45.66 2.75
N GLN A 21 11.51 -45.43 1.51
CA GLN A 21 11.31 -46.50 0.52
C GLN A 21 12.62 -47.22 0.17
N LEU A 22 13.73 -46.47 0.06
CA LEU A 22 15.05 -47.06 -0.17
C LEU A 22 15.50 -47.92 1.02
N GLY A 23 15.25 -47.46 2.25
CA GLY A 23 15.54 -48.22 3.47
C GLY A 23 14.79 -49.55 3.55
N MET A 24 13.60 -49.66 2.95
CA MET A 24 12.86 -50.94 2.85
C MET A 24 13.50 -51.92 1.85
N LEU A 25 14.26 -51.43 0.88
CA LEU A 25 14.87 -52.23 -0.19
C LEU A 25 16.29 -52.68 0.13
N GLU A 26 17.05 -51.90 0.91
CA GLU A 26 18.39 -52.25 1.36
C GLU A 26 18.40 -52.86 2.77
N THR A 27 18.96 -54.06 2.93
CA THR A 27 18.98 -54.79 4.20
C THR A 27 20.15 -54.44 5.12
N GLY A 28 21.06 -53.54 4.70
CA GLY A 28 22.25 -53.15 5.47
C GLY A 28 22.25 -51.72 6.02
N LEU A 29 21.51 -50.80 5.40
CA LEU A 29 21.53 -49.36 5.70
C LEU A 29 20.16 -48.84 6.17
N THR A 30 19.22 -49.73 6.49
CA THR A 30 17.83 -49.35 6.82
C THR A 30 17.74 -48.34 7.96
N SER A 31 18.55 -48.52 9.02
CA SER A 31 18.54 -47.63 10.19
C SER A 31 18.99 -46.21 9.84
N ASP A 32 20.10 -46.10 9.12
CA ASP A 32 20.71 -44.81 8.73
C ASP A 32 19.82 -44.05 7.74
N LEU A 33 19.22 -44.77 6.79
CA LEU A 33 18.26 -44.23 5.82
C LEU A 33 16.97 -43.76 6.51
N GLN A 34 16.45 -44.52 7.50
CA GLN A 34 15.28 -44.11 8.28
C GLN A 34 15.55 -42.88 9.16
N GLN A 35 16.74 -42.78 9.77
CA GLN A 35 17.12 -41.59 10.54
C GLN A 35 17.27 -40.36 9.65
N THR A 36 17.85 -40.53 8.46
CA THR A 36 17.97 -39.45 7.46
C THR A 36 16.59 -38.99 6.98
N ALA A 37 15.70 -39.92 6.65
CA ALA A 37 14.32 -39.62 6.27
C ALA A 37 13.60 -38.80 7.36
N LYS A 38 13.74 -39.21 8.63
CA LYS A 38 13.15 -38.49 9.76
C LYS A 38 13.71 -37.09 9.94
N ALA A 39 15.03 -36.91 9.81
CA ALA A 39 15.65 -35.59 9.93
C ALA A 39 15.20 -34.63 8.81
N LEU A 40 15.00 -35.13 7.59
CA LEU A 40 14.44 -34.37 6.48
C LEU A 40 12.97 -33.99 6.71
N ASP A 41 12.18 -34.90 7.29
CA ASP A 41 10.77 -34.63 7.65
C ASP A 41 10.68 -33.56 8.76
N ASP A 42 11.50 -33.69 9.80
CA ASP A 42 11.60 -32.70 10.88
C ASP A 42 12.04 -31.32 10.36
N PHE A 43 12.93 -31.27 9.36
CA PHE A 43 13.36 -30.05 8.69
C PHE A 43 12.26 -29.44 7.80
N ALA A 44 11.50 -30.26 7.07
CA ALA A 44 10.36 -29.83 6.28
C ALA A 44 9.29 -29.17 7.18
N ASP A 45 8.96 -29.80 8.32
CA ASP A 45 8.04 -29.24 9.31
C ASP A 45 8.53 -27.91 9.91
N LEU A 46 9.85 -27.78 10.05
CA LEU A 46 10.49 -26.58 10.55
C LEU A 46 10.40 -25.42 9.54
N GLU A 47 10.63 -25.70 8.26
CA GLU A 47 10.42 -24.75 7.17
C GLU A 47 8.94 -24.33 7.06
N ALA A 48 8.01 -25.28 7.12
CA ALA A 48 6.58 -25.00 7.08
C ALA A 48 6.15 -24.04 8.19
N ARG A 49 6.67 -24.24 9.41
CA ARG A 49 6.42 -23.37 10.57
C ARG A 49 6.99 -21.97 10.37
N PHE A 50 8.18 -21.85 9.79
CA PHE A 50 8.78 -20.55 9.45
C PHE A 50 7.95 -19.81 8.41
N THR A 51 7.54 -20.50 7.34
CA THR A 51 6.73 -19.90 6.27
C THR A 51 5.39 -19.43 6.80
N PHE A 52 4.70 -20.26 7.59
CA PHE A 52 3.41 -19.88 8.16
C PHE A 52 3.50 -18.73 9.16
N ARG A 53 4.54 -18.66 9.99
CA ARG A 53 4.63 -17.64 11.05
C ARG A 53 5.32 -16.35 10.62
N VAL A 54 6.45 -16.46 9.94
CA VAL A 54 7.31 -15.30 9.66
C VAL A 54 6.98 -14.68 8.32
N LEU A 55 6.85 -15.50 7.27
CA LEU A 55 6.56 -14.97 5.94
C LEU A 55 5.13 -14.43 5.85
N ASP A 56 4.14 -15.10 6.43
CA ASP A 56 2.75 -14.61 6.42
C ASP A 56 2.60 -13.27 7.16
N ASP A 57 3.22 -13.12 8.32
CA ASP A 57 3.22 -11.86 9.08
C ASP A 57 3.89 -10.71 8.30
N VAL A 58 5.03 -10.99 7.65
CA VAL A 58 5.74 -10.01 6.81
C VAL A 58 4.90 -9.61 5.60
N ILE A 59 4.30 -10.57 4.91
CA ILE A 59 3.44 -10.35 3.74
C ILE A 59 2.19 -9.54 4.14
N THR A 60 1.55 -9.91 5.24
CA THR A 60 0.38 -9.20 5.79
C THR A 60 0.72 -7.74 6.10
N MET A 61 1.88 -7.49 6.73
CA MET A 61 2.34 -6.13 7.01
C MET A 61 2.62 -5.33 5.72
N LEU A 62 3.21 -5.96 4.69
CA LEU A 62 3.45 -5.31 3.39
C LEU A 62 2.15 -4.94 2.69
N HIS A 63 1.15 -5.83 2.73
CA HIS A 63 -0.19 -5.54 2.18
C HIS A 63 -0.87 -4.39 2.93
N ALA A 64 -0.79 -4.37 4.26
CA ALA A 64 -1.32 -3.27 5.06
C ALA A 64 -0.65 -1.93 4.67
N LYS A 65 0.68 -1.92 4.47
CA LYS A 65 1.40 -0.72 4.00
C LYS A 65 1.00 -0.30 2.60
N GLN A 66 0.79 -1.25 1.68
CA GLN A 66 0.30 -0.95 0.33
C GLN A 66 -1.11 -0.31 0.37
N ALA A 67 -2.00 -0.83 1.20
CA ALA A 67 -3.33 -0.27 1.41
C ALA A 67 -3.25 1.16 1.97
N PHE A 68 -2.38 1.39 2.96
CA PHE A 68 -2.14 2.73 3.52
C PHE A 68 -1.62 3.73 2.47
N ILE A 69 -0.66 3.33 1.63
CA ILE A 69 -0.19 4.19 0.54
C ILE A 69 -1.34 4.54 -0.42
N GLY A 70 -2.23 3.58 -0.68
CA GLY A 70 -3.44 3.78 -1.47
C GLY A 70 -4.41 4.79 -0.86
N SER A 71 -4.69 4.69 0.44
CA SER A 71 -5.56 5.65 1.15
C SER A 71 -4.93 7.05 1.21
N HIS A 72 -3.64 7.15 1.51
CA HIS A 72 -2.91 8.43 1.54
C HIS A 72 -2.91 9.12 0.17
N LYS A 73 -2.74 8.36 -0.93
CA LYS A 73 -2.89 8.91 -2.30
C LYS A 73 -4.30 9.44 -2.56
N THR A 74 -5.32 8.77 -2.05
CA THR A 74 -6.72 9.20 -2.19
C THR A 74 -6.98 10.48 -1.40
N LEU A 75 -6.39 10.60 -0.21
CA LEU A 75 -6.44 11.79 0.62
C LEU A 75 -5.76 13.00 -0.06
N LEU A 76 -4.59 12.80 -0.70
CA LEU A 76 -3.93 13.83 -1.50
C LEU A 76 -4.78 14.28 -2.69
N LYS A 77 -5.45 13.36 -3.39
CA LYS A 77 -6.42 13.72 -4.43
C LYS A 77 -7.61 14.52 -3.86
N HIS A 78 -8.08 14.17 -2.68
CA HIS A 78 -9.16 14.92 -2.03
C HIS A 78 -8.72 16.34 -1.68
N ARG A 79 -7.46 16.52 -1.25
CA ARG A 79 -6.83 17.84 -1.07
C ARG A 79 -6.86 18.66 -2.35
N GLU A 80 -6.41 18.07 -3.45
CA GLU A 80 -6.35 18.72 -4.76
C GLU A 80 -7.74 19.14 -5.23
N ASN A 81 -8.74 18.27 -5.07
CA ASN A 81 -10.13 18.61 -5.41
C ASN A 81 -10.65 19.79 -4.56
N LYS A 82 -10.36 19.81 -3.25
CA LYS A 82 -10.76 20.94 -2.38
C LYS A 82 -10.08 22.25 -2.77
N GLN A 83 -8.84 22.19 -3.22
CA GLN A 83 -8.11 23.34 -3.73
C GLN A 83 -8.73 23.85 -5.03
N LEU A 84 -9.06 22.96 -5.97
CA LEU A 84 -9.74 23.30 -7.21
C LEU A 84 -11.13 23.92 -6.96
N ASP A 85 -11.88 23.41 -5.96
CA ASP A 85 -13.17 23.99 -5.57
C ASP A 85 -13.01 25.44 -5.06
N PHE A 86 -11.99 25.70 -4.25
CA PHE A 86 -11.67 27.04 -3.76
C PHE A 86 -11.26 27.99 -4.90
N GLU A 87 -10.41 27.53 -5.82
CA GLU A 87 -10.00 28.31 -6.99
C GLU A 87 -11.19 28.61 -7.90
N GLY A 88 -12.05 27.63 -8.17
CA GLY A 88 -13.27 27.82 -8.94
C GLY A 88 -14.23 28.84 -8.32
N LEU A 89 -14.46 28.77 -6.99
CA LEU A 89 -15.28 29.76 -6.29
C LEU A 89 -14.69 31.18 -6.35
N THR A 90 -13.36 31.28 -6.27
CA THR A 90 -12.64 32.56 -6.36
C THR A 90 -12.78 33.16 -7.77
N ASP A 91 -12.68 32.33 -8.82
CA ASP A 91 -12.88 32.75 -10.20
C ASP A 91 -14.33 33.19 -10.47
N TYR A 92 -15.32 32.48 -9.91
CA TYR A 92 -16.73 32.89 -9.98
C TYR A 92 -16.98 34.22 -9.28
N LEU A 93 -16.40 34.41 -8.10
CA LEU A 93 -16.46 35.68 -7.38
C LEU A 93 -15.86 36.82 -8.20
N HIS A 94 -14.67 36.63 -8.77
CA HIS A 94 -14.02 37.62 -9.61
C HIS A 94 -14.86 37.97 -10.85
N THR A 95 -15.48 36.96 -11.48
CA THR A 95 -16.40 37.17 -12.61
C THR A 95 -17.64 37.97 -12.21
N ALA A 96 -18.23 37.68 -11.05
CA ALA A 96 -19.39 38.42 -10.54
C ALA A 96 -19.05 39.88 -10.21
N VAL A 97 -17.90 40.13 -9.58
CA VAL A 97 -17.39 41.47 -9.27
C VAL A 97 -17.13 42.27 -10.56
N THR A 98 -16.46 41.67 -11.55
CA THR A 98 -16.19 42.35 -12.83
C THR A 98 -17.47 42.66 -13.62
N GLU A 99 -18.49 41.78 -13.59
CA GLU A 99 -19.79 42.05 -14.20
C GLU A 99 -20.52 43.21 -13.51
N ARG A 100 -20.47 43.25 -12.17
CA ARG A 100 -21.01 44.33 -11.36
C ARG A 100 -20.31 45.67 -11.65
N ASP A 101 -18.98 45.68 -11.72
CA ASP A 101 -18.21 46.89 -12.04
C ASP A 101 -18.44 47.38 -13.48
N ARG A 102 -18.64 46.45 -14.41
CA ARG A 102 -19.06 46.78 -15.78
C ARG A 102 -20.45 47.42 -15.80
N LEU A 103 -21.40 46.88 -15.05
CA LEU A 103 -22.74 47.46 -14.94
C LEU A 103 -22.71 48.82 -14.22
N ALA A 104 -21.84 48.99 -13.21
CA ALA A 104 -21.65 50.24 -12.49
C ALA A 104 -21.07 51.35 -13.38
N SER A 105 -20.03 51.06 -14.16
CA SER A 105 -19.38 52.00 -15.09
C SER A 105 -20.27 52.44 -16.26
N LEU A 106 -21.32 51.67 -16.60
CA LEU A 106 -22.34 52.05 -17.57
C LEU A 106 -23.35 53.09 -17.04
N GLY A 107 -23.31 53.47 -15.76
CA GLY A 107 -24.29 54.37 -15.14
C GLY A 107 -23.76 55.69 -14.60
N THR A 108 -22.66 56.22 -15.16
CA THR A 108 -22.21 57.56 -14.82
C THR A 108 -23.23 58.60 -15.33
N PRO A 109 -23.74 59.54 -14.50
CA PRO A 109 -24.84 60.44 -14.85
C PRO A 109 -24.47 61.60 -15.80
N ASP A 110 -23.19 61.85 -16.01
CA ASP A 110 -22.73 62.95 -16.86
C ASP A 110 -22.68 62.52 -18.31
N GLY A 111 -23.85 62.56 -18.97
CA GLY A 111 -24.07 63.17 -20.29
C GLY A 111 -23.18 62.86 -21.51
N GLU A 112 -22.16 62.02 -21.43
CA GLU A 112 -21.33 61.61 -22.56
C GLU A 112 -21.40 60.09 -22.76
N PRO A 113 -21.75 59.63 -23.98
CA PRO A 113 -21.77 58.21 -24.29
C PRO A 113 -20.33 57.70 -24.33
N VAL A 114 -19.85 57.12 -23.23
CA VAL A 114 -18.63 56.30 -23.28
C VAL A 114 -18.96 55.08 -24.13
N HIS A 115 -18.50 55.12 -25.38
CA HIS A 115 -18.59 54.06 -26.37
C HIS A 115 -17.83 52.80 -25.89
N GLY A 116 -18.46 52.03 -25.01
CA GLY A 116 -17.98 50.76 -24.48
C GLY A 116 -18.95 49.63 -24.77
N ASN A 117 -19.09 49.28 -26.06
CA ASN A 117 -19.69 48.07 -26.64
C ASN A 117 -20.34 47.06 -25.65
N VAL A 118 -21.68 46.95 -25.65
CA VAL A 118 -22.47 45.90 -26.35
C VAL A 118 -23.96 46.25 -26.19
N ARG A 119 -24.49 47.16 -27.03
CA ARG A 119 -25.89 47.16 -27.48
C ARG A 119 -25.94 47.73 -28.89
N GLY A 120 -25.82 46.83 -29.87
CA GLY A 120 -26.05 47.03 -31.31
C GLY A 120 -25.83 48.45 -31.86
N VAL A 121 -24.63 48.70 -32.39
CA VAL A 121 -24.32 49.86 -33.25
C VAL A 121 -25.07 49.69 -34.58
N GLY A 122 -26.35 50.01 -34.57
CA GLY A 122 -27.21 49.95 -35.74
C GLY A 122 -28.57 50.58 -35.47
N LEU A 123 -29.21 51.10 -36.52
CA LEU A 123 -30.52 51.75 -36.49
C LEU A 123 -31.59 50.99 -35.68
N ARG A 124 -31.48 49.66 -35.57
CA ARG A 124 -32.34 48.81 -34.71
C ARG A 124 -32.20 49.07 -33.21
N GLY A 125 -31.00 49.39 -32.71
CA GLY A 125 -30.77 49.73 -31.30
C GLY A 125 -31.40 51.07 -30.94
N TYR A 126 -31.33 52.05 -31.85
CA TYR A 126 -31.96 53.36 -31.71
C TYR A 126 -33.50 53.27 -31.78
N MET A 127 -34.05 52.46 -32.69
CA MET A 127 -35.49 52.22 -32.77
C MET A 127 -36.02 51.49 -31.53
N ARG A 128 -35.29 50.50 -31.00
CA ARG A 128 -35.64 49.84 -29.75
C ARG A 128 -35.58 50.79 -28.56
N HIS A 129 -34.53 51.61 -28.45
CA HIS A 129 -34.42 52.63 -27.43
C HIS A 129 -35.59 53.64 -27.48
N MET A 130 -36.04 54.04 -28.67
CA MET A 130 -37.19 54.96 -28.81
C MET A 130 -38.52 54.27 -28.47
N VAL A 131 -38.71 53.01 -28.86
CA VAL A 131 -39.89 52.21 -28.49
C VAL A 131 -39.93 51.95 -26.98
N ASP A 132 -38.79 51.64 -26.37
CA ASP A 132 -38.65 51.41 -24.92
C ASP A 132 -38.88 52.69 -24.12
N ARG A 133 -38.43 53.85 -24.64
CA ARG A 133 -38.75 55.18 -24.08
C ARG A 133 -40.26 55.50 -24.12
N VAL A 134 -40.96 55.02 -25.14
CA VAL A 134 -42.40 55.24 -25.34
C VAL A 134 -43.23 54.27 -24.48
N TRP A 135 -42.70 53.09 -24.16
CA TRP A 135 -43.34 52.11 -23.27
C TRP A 135 -43.01 52.28 -21.78
N GLY A 136 -42.16 53.25 -21.42
CA GLY A 136 -41.86 53.54 -20.02
C GLY A 136 -41.25 52.36 -19.27
N VAL A 137 -40.54 51.49 -19.98
CA VAL A 137 -39.80 50.39 -19.34
C VAL A 137 -38.66 51.03 -18.57
N ASP A 138 -38.78 50.98 -17.24
CA ASP A 138 -37.89 51.64 -16.30
C ASP A 138 -36.51 50.96 -16.29
N GLU A 139 -35.67 51.36 -17.25
CA GLU A 139 -34.38 50.74 -17.52
C GLU A 139 -33.39 50.96 -16.36
N GLU A 140 -33.56 52.07 -15.63
CA GLU A 140 -32.83 52.35 -14.40
C GLU A 140 -33.25 51.40 -13.27
N GLN A 141 -34.55 51.20 -13.04
CA GLN A 141 -35.02 50.22 -12.04
C GLN A 141 -34.55 48.80 -12.37
N ALA A 142 -34.67 48.38 -13.63
CA ALA A 142 -34.22 47.05 -14.06
C ALA A 142 -32.69 46.86 -13.93
N ARG A 143 -31.90 47.95 -14.00
CA ARG A 143 -30.45 47.93 -13.76
C ARG A 143 -30.14 47.87 -12.26
N ILE A 144 -30.82 48.67 -11.45
CA ILE A 144 -30.66 48.68 -9.98
C ILE A 144 -31.01 47.29 -9.42
N GLU A 145 -32.09 46.66 -9.88
CA GLU A 145 -32.44 45.29 -9.48
C GLU A 145 -31.37 44.27 -9.86
N ARG A 146 -30.77 44.36 -11.06
CA ARG A 146 -29.67 43.47 -11.46
C ARG A 146 -28.42 43.69 -10.63
N MET A 147 -28.11 44.94 -10.31
CA MET A 147 -26.98 45.30 -9.47
C MET A 147 -27.16 44.77 -8.05
N GLN A 148 -28.34 44.91 -7.45
CA GLN A 148 -28.67 44.35 -6.13
C GLN A 148 -28.61 42.81 -6.12
N ARG A 149 -29.08 42.14 -7.18
CA ARG A 149 -28.95 40.68 -7.31
C ARG A 149 -27.49 40.24 -7.42
N LEU A 150 -26.65 41.00 -8.13
CA LEU A 150 -25.22 40.72 -8.24
C LEU A 150 -24.50 40.98 -6.92
N ASP A 151 -24.81 42.07 -6.22
CA ASP A 151 -24.23 42.38 -4.90
C ASP A 151 -24.60 41.28 -3.89
N GLY A 152 -25.87 40.83 -3.84
CA GLY A 152 -26.26 39.72 -2.96
C GLY A 152 -25.56 38.38 -3.30
N ARG A 153 -25.35 38.12 -4.59
CA ARG A 153 -24.59 36.93 -5.03
C ARG A 153 -23.10 37.06 -4.72
N ILE A 154 -22.52 38.26 -4.78
CA ILE A 154 -21.14 38.53 -4.38
C ILE A 154 -20.97 38.27 -2.90
N ASP A 155 -21.90 38.72 -2.04
CA ASP A 155 -21.86 38.47 -0.60
C ASP A 155 -21.91 36.96 -0.29
N GLU A 156 -22.84 36.22 -0.92
CA GLU A 156 -22.92 34.77 -0.78
C GLU A 156 -21.63 34.06 -1.25
N LEU A 157 -21.05 34.51 -2.37
CA LEU A 157 -19.79 33.94 -2.89
C LEU A 157 -18.60 34.29 -2.00
N GLN A 158 -18.54 35.48 -1.41
CA GLN A 158 -17.50 35.86 -0.44
C GLN A 158 -17.55 34.98 0.81
N ASP A 159 -18.74 34.74 1.34
CA ASP A 159 -18.95 33.83 2.47
C ASP A 159 -18.55 32.39 2.12
N ALA A 160 -18.95 31.90 0.95
CA ALA A 160 -18.59 30.58 0.46
C ALA A 160 -17.08 30.41 0.25
N VAL A 161 -16.40 31.42 -0.31
CA VAL A 161 -14.94 31.44 -0.48
C VAL A 161 -14.23 31.43 0.87
N SER A 162 -14.68 32.25 1.83
CA SER A 162 -14.11 32.30 3.19
C SER A 162 -14.28 30.97 3.93
N LEU A 163 -15.43 30.32 3.79
CA LEU A 163 -15.69 29.00 4.36
C LEU A 163 -14.82 27.92 3.70
N SER A 164 -14.77 27.89 2.37
CA SER A 164 -13.95 26.95 1.59
C SER A 164 -12.46 27.10 1.92
N HIS A 165 -11.98 28.33 2.07
CA HIS A 165 -10.61 28.63 2.46
C HIS A 165 -10.26 28.04 3.83
N LYS A 166 -11.12 28.28 4.84
CA LYS A 166 -10.93 27.74 6.19
C LYS A 166 -10.95 26.21 6.19
N GLN A 167 -11.84 25.61 5.42
CA GLN A 167 -11.92 24.16 5.28
C GLN A 167 -10.67 23.57 4.61
N SER A 168 -10.18 24.20 3.53
CA SER A 168 -8.96 23.78 2.84
C SER A 168 -7.74 23.89 3.75
N GLN A 169 -7.59 25.00 4.49
CA GLN A 169 -6.50 25.17 5.46
C GLN A 169 -6.55 24.13 6.59
N ALA A 170 -7.71 23.92 7.20
CA ALA A 170 -7.87 22.90 8.24
C ALA A 170 -7.54 21.51 7.69
N PHE A 171 -8.05 21.17 6.51
CA PHE A 171 -7.76 19.91 5.84
C PHE A 171 -6.25 19.74 5.59
N ASN A 172 -5.59 20.76 5.05
CA ASN A 172 -4.13 20.74 4.80
C ASN A 172 -3.33 20.50 6.08
N GLN A 173 -3.71 21.13 7.20
CA GLN A 173 -3.06 20.89 8.48
C GLN A 173 -3.24 19.45 8.95
N HIS A 174 -4.44 18.88 8.79
CA HIS A 174 -4.68 17.48 9.11
C HIS A 174 -3.83 16.54 8.24
N VAL A 175 -3.75 16.80 6.93
CA VAL A 175 -2.90 16.01 6.01
C VAL A 175 -1.43 16.09 6.41
N ALA A 176 -0.93 17.28 6.75
CA ALA A 176 0.46 17.47 7.16
C ALA A 176 0.76 16.71 8.46
N ASN A 177 -0.11 16.83 9.46
CA ASN A 177 0.04 16.10 10.72
C ASN A 177 0.01 14.57 10.52
N GLU A 178 -0.89 14.08 9.66
CA GLU A 178 -0.97 12.65 9.34
C GLU A 178 0.29 12.17 8.62
N HIS A 179 0.81 12.96 7.69
CA HIS A 179 2.07 12.66 7.01
C HIS A 179 3.26 12.58 7.97
N ASP A 180 3.34 13.51 8.93
CA ASP A 180 4.40 13.50 9.94
C ASP A 180 4.32 12.26 10.85
N ILE A 181 3.12 11.89 11.29
CA ILE A 181 2.89 10.65 12.06
C ILE A 181 3.30 9.43 11.23
N TYR A 182 2.95 9.40 9.94
CA TYR A 182 3.35 8.33 9.05
C TYR A 182 4.87 8.22 8.91
N GLU A 183 5.59 9.32 8.68
CA GLU A 183 7.05 9.29 8.53
C GLU A 183 7.77 8.85 9.82
N LEU A 184 7.22 9.22 10.99
CA LEU A 184 7.70 8.73 12.27
C LEU A 184 7.52 7.21 12.43
N GLY A 185 6.33 6.69 12.14
CA GLY A 185 6.01 5.25 12.27
C GLY A 185 6.65 4.38 11.19
N ARG A 186 6.74 4.88 9.95
CA ARG A 186 7.18 4.13 8.77
C ARG A 186 8.52 3.44 8.96
N ARG A 187 9.51 4.18 9.45
CA ARG A 187 10.87 3.65 9.63
C ARG A 187 10.89 2.58 10.70
N GLN A 188 10.25 2.82 11.84
CA GLN A 188 10.20 1.90 12.96
C GLN A 188 9.50 0.59 12.57
N GLU A 189 8.33 0.68 11.95
CA GLU A 189 7.58 -0.50 11.52
C GLU A 189 8.34 -1.31 10.46
N MET A 190 8.98 -0.65 9.49
CA MET A 190 9.76 -1.36 8.46
C MET A 190 10.98 -2.06 9.06
N LEU A 191 11.67 -1.41 10.01
CA LEU A 191 12.76 -2.04 10.75
C LEU A 191 12.27 -3.23 11.58
N GLN A 192 11.10 -3.13 12.21
CA GLN A 192 10.51 -4.23 12.97
C GLN A 192 10.16 -5.42 12.08
N THR A 193 9.59 -5.19 10.89
CA THR A 193 9.30 -6.25 9.92
C THR A 193 10.58 -6.93 9.42
N LEU A 194 11.61 -6.14 9.07
CA LEU A 194 12.90 -6.69 8.66
C LEU A 194 13.55 -7.49 9.79
N ARG A 195 13.46 -6.98 11.01
CA ARG A 195 13.97 -7.67 12.21
C ARG A 195 13.27 -9.01 12.40
N LEU A 196 11.94 -9.06 12.35
CA LEU A 196 11.17 -10.31 12.46
C LEU A 196 11.59 -11.31 11.39
N TYR A 197 11.77 -10.85 10.15
CA TYR A 197 12.25 -11.69 9.06
C TYR A 197 13.65 -12.24 9.34
N THR A 198 14.60 -11.39 9.74
CA THR A 198 15.99 -11.81 10.00
C THR A 198 16.09 -12.74 11.22
N GLU A 199 15.41 -12.42 12.31
CA GLU A 199 15.38 -13.27 13.52
C GLU A 199 14.72 -14.61 13.22
N GLY A 200 13.65 -14.63 12.42
CA GLY A 200 13.03 -15.85 11.95
C GLY A 200 13.95 -16.73 11.11
N ASN A 201 14.74 -16.14 10.19
CA ASN A 201 15.71 -16.89 9.40
C ASN A 201 16.86 -17.43 10.25
N VAL A 202 17.38 -16.62 11.17
CA VAL A 202 18.42 -17.06 12.11
C VAL A 202 17.93 -18.27 12.91
N HIS A 203 16.71 -18.18 13.46
CA HIS A 203 16.10 -19.26 14.23
C HIS A 203 15.90 -20.55 13.40
N LEU A 204 15.44 -20.41 12.14
CA LEU A 204 15.31 -21.52 11.21
C LEU A 204 16.65 -22.24 11.00
N TYR A 205 17.71 -21.48 10.71
CA TYR A 205 19.03 -22.06 10.45
C TYR A 205 19.68 -22.64 11.71
N GLU A 206 19.55 -22.00 12.87
CA GLU A 206 20.05 -22.53 14.15
C GLU A 206 19.45 -23.90 14.45
N GLN A 207 18.12 -24.02 14.36
CA GLN A 207 17.44 -25.30 14.60
C GLN A 207 17.73 -26.33 13.49
N GLY A 208 17.89 -25.88 12.24
CA GLY A 208 18.30 -26.74 11.14
C GLY A 208 19.68 -27.35 11.38
N VAL A 209 20.66 -26.55 11.82
CA VAL A 209 22.00 -27.03 12.19
C VAL A 209 21.91 -28.04 13.33
N GLU A 210 21.14 -27.76 14.39
CA GLU A 210 20.94 -28.71 15.50
C GLU A 210 20.27 -30.03 15.08
N LEU A 211 19.40 -30.02 14.05
CA LEU A 211 18.82 -31.22 13.48
C LEU A 211 19.87 -32.04 12.72
N PHE A 212 20.66 -31.39 11.87
CA PHE A 212 21.68 -32.08 11.08
C PHE A 212 22.87 -32.55 11.94
N ASP A 213 23.27 -31.80 12.97
CA ASP A 213 24.31 -32.24 13.92
C ASP A 213 23.88 -33.52 14.67
N ARG A 214 22.61 -33.60 15.07
CA ARG A 214 22.05 -34.82 15.67
C ARG A 214 21.99 -35.99 14.69
N LEU A 215 21.68 -35.73 13.42
CA LEU A 215 21.71 -36.75 12.37
C LEU A 215 23.14 -37.27 12.16
N ILE A 216 24.14 -36.39 12.05
CA ILE A 216 25.53 -36.80 11.87
C ILE A 216 25.98 -37.67 13.04
N ALA A 217 25.69 -37.26 14.28
CA ALA A 217 26.02 -38.05 15.46
C ALA A 217 25.36 -39.44 15.46
N SER A 218 24.10 -39.55 15.04
CA SER A 218 23.40 -40.84 15.00
C SER A 218 23.91 -41.76 13.88
N LEU A 219 24.34 -41.19 12.76
CA LEU A 219 24.97 -41.93 11.65
C LEU A 219 26.39 -42.42 12.02
N GLU A 220 27.18 -41.60 12.73
CA GLU A 220 28.50 -42.01 13.23
C GLU A 220 28.41 -43.14 14.26
N GLU A 221 27.38 -43.13 15.11
CA GLU A 221 27.10 -44.21 16.07
C GLU A 221 26.71 -45.50 15.33
N GLY A 222 25.81 -45.43 14.35
CA GLY A 222 25.42 -46.58 13.51
C GLY A 222 26.58 -47.19 12.71
N SER A 223 27.46 -46.35 12.15
CA SER A 223 28.66 -46.79 11.43
C SER A 223 29.65 -47.55 12.34
N SER A 224 29.79 -47.12 13.59
CA SER A 224 30.67 -47.79 14.56
C SER A 224 30.19 -49.20 14.92
N ASP A 225 28.88 -49.45 14.90
CA ASP A 225 28.29 -50.75 15.24
C ASP A 225 28.53 -51.78 14.13
N HIS A 226 28.49 -51.36 12.86
CA HIS A 226 28.85 -52.18 11.70
C HIS A 226 30.32 -52.63 11.72
N THR A 227 31.25 -51.76 12.11
CA THR A 227 32.67 -52.13 12.21
C THR A 227 32.97 -53.10 13.35
N ASN A 228 32.25 -53.02 14.47
CA ASN A 228 32.40 -53.94 15.59
C ASN A 228 31.78 -55.32 15.33
N THR A 229 30.68 -55.39 14.57
CA THR A 229 30.07 -56.68 14.18
C THR A 229 30.93 -57.46 13.19
N ASP A 230 31.55 -56.78 12.22
CA ASP A 230 32.49 -57.42 11.29
C ASP A 230 33.75 -57.93 12.00
N ASP A 231 34.28 -57.17 12.97
CA ASP A 231 35.47 -57.56 13.74
C ASP A 231 35.19 -58.67 14.76
N ALA A 232 33.93 -58.77 15.25
CA ALA A 232 33.47 -59.88 16.08
C ALA A 232 33.21 -61.16 15.27
N ALA A 233 32.62 -61.05 14.08
CA ALA A 233 32.43 -62.17 13.17
C ALA A 233 33.77 -62.76 12.70
N ALA A 234 34.75 -61.90 12.37
CA ALA A 234 36.11 -62.33 12.01
C ALA A 234 36.83 -63.05 13.16
N LYS A 235 36.68 -62.61 14.41
CA LYS A 235 37.26 -63.28 15.59
C LYS A 235 36.60 -64.63 15.88
N GLN A 236 35.30 -64.77 15.60
CA GLN A 236 34.56 -66.01 15.84
C GLN A 236 34.89 -67.08 14.79
N GLU A 237 35.09 -66.71 13.52
CA GLU A 237 35.57 -67.63 12.49
C GLU A 237 37.01 -68.12 12.76
N VAL A 238 37.91 -67.24 13.21
CA VAL A 238 39.28 -67.62 13.58
C VAL A 238 39.30 -68.55 14.81
N SER A 239 38.42 -68.34 15.78
CA SER A 239 38.28 -69.23 16.94
C SER A 239 37.71 -70.60 16.59
N LEU A 240 36.80 -70.69 15.61
CA LEU A 240 36.27 -71.97 15.11
C LEU A 240 37.32 -72.72 14.29
N ALA A 241 38.14 -72.03 13.50
CA ALA A 241 39.24 -72.64 12.76
C ALA A 241 40.34 -73.22 13.68
N HIS A 242 40.59 -72.62 14.85
CA HIS A 242 41.58 -73.10 15.82
C HIS A 242 41.08 -74.27 16.70
N SER A 243 39.78 -74.58 16.68
CA SER A 243 39.19 -75.71 17.43
C SER A 243 39.08 -77.00 16.60
N VAL A 244 39.41 -76.97 15.31
CA VAL A 244 39.25 -78.10 14.36
C VAL A 244 40.61 -78.71 13.94
N VAL A 245 41.72 -78.26 14.53
CA VAL A 245 43.07 -78.85 14.36
C VAL A 245 43.50 -79.50 15.67
#